data_AF-A0A958G109-F1
#
_entry.id   AF-A0A958G109-F1
#
_cell.length_a   1.000
_cell.length_b   1.000
_cell.length_c   1.000
_cell.angle_alpha   90.00
_cell.angle_beta   90.00
_cell.angle_gamma   90.00
#
_symmetry.space_group_name_H-M   'P 1'
#
loop_
_entity.id
_entity.type
_entity.pdbx_description
1 polymer ?
#
loop_
_entity_poly.entity_id
_entity_poly.type
_entity_poly.pdbx_seq_one_letter_code
_entity_poly.pdbx_strand_id
1 'polypeptide(L)' 'MATVYLALGSNLGNRRENLESAISAIKLQIGDVLKISTFYDFPAVLNQLNPGPQPDYLNGALACSSRLSPLDLLGKI' A
#
# COMPACT_ATOMS: atom_id res chain seq x y z
N MET A 1 2.23 -8.63 19.87
CA MET A 1 1.66 -7.68 18.89
C MET A 1 2.78 -6.76 18.48
N ALA A 2 2.89 -6.46 17.19
CA ALA A 2 3.87 -5.53 16.65
C ALA A 2 3.14 -4.47 15.83
N THR A 3 3.67 -3.25 15.85
CA THR A 3 3.26 -2.21 14.90
C THR A 3 3.98 -2.47 13.59
N VAL A 4 3.22 -2.63 12.52
CA VAL A 4 3.72 -2.87 11.17
C VAL A 4 3.42 -1.65 10.32
N TYR A 5 4.41 -1.25 9.51
CA TYR A 5 4.28 -0.18 8.54
C TYR A 5 4.31 -0.78 7.14
N LEU A 6 3.27 -0.52 6.36
CA LEU A 6 3.13 -1.03 5.00
C LEU A 6 3.09 0.16 4.02
N ALA A 7 3.91 0.09 2.98
CA ALA A 7 3.82 1.01 1.85
C ALA A 7 2.68 0.56 0.92
N LEU A 8 1.98 1.54 0.35
CA LEU A 8 0.88 1.35 -0.59
C LEU A 8 1.19 2.12 -1.89
N GLY A 9 0.92 1.52 -3.04
CA GLY A 9 1.12 2.14 -4.34
C GLY A 9 0.16 1.58 -5.39
N SER A 10 -0.43 2.46 -6.20
CA SER A 10 -1.32 2.08 -7.30
C SER A 10 -1.20 3.07 -8.46
N ASN A 11 -0.99 2.57 -9.68
CA ASN A 11 -0.83 3.39 -10.89
C ASN A 11 -1.78 3.01 -12.04
N LEU A 12 -2.60 1.99 -11.89
CA LEU A 12 -3.53 1.52 -12.93
C LEU A 12 -4.99 1.63 -12.48
N GLY A 13 -5.87 1.92 -13.44
CA GLY A 13 -7.32 2.02 -13.20
C GLY A 13 -7.67 3.08 -12.15
N ASN A 14 -8.64 2.76 -11.29
CA ASN A 14 -9.02 3.65 -10.19
C ASN A 14 -8.06 3.51 -9.01
N ARG A 15 -6.96 4.29 -9.07
CA ARG A 15 -5.86 4.22 -8.11
C ARG A 15 -6.30 4.39 -6.67
N ARG A 16 -7.22 5.32 -6.40
CA ARG A 16 -7.74 5.59 -5.04
C ARG A 16 -8.58 4.43 -4.51
N GLU A 17 -9.49 3.92 -5.32
CA GLU A 17 -10.33 2.77 -4.96
C GLU A 17 -9.49 1.51 -4.69
N ASN A 18 -8.43 1.29 -5.47
CA ASN A 18 -7.47 0.21 -5.22
C ASN A 18 -6.81 0.34 -3.83
N LEU A 19 -6.36 1.54 -3.45
CA LEU A 19 -5.75 1.78 -2.14
C LEU A 19 -6.76 1.62 -0.99
N GLU A 20 -7.99 2.14 -1.15
CA GLU A 20 -9.06 2.02 -0.16
C GLU A 20 -9.49 0.55 0.04
N SER A 21 -9.53 -0.22 -1.05
CA SER A 21 -9.79 -1.66 -1.02
C SER A 21 -8.68 -2.43 -0.31
N ALA A 22 -7.41 -2.10 -0.58
CA ALA A 22 -6.26 -2.70 0.10
C ALA A 22 -6.27 -2.40 1.61
N ILE A 23 -6.56 -1.16 2.02
CA ILE A 23 -6.70 -0.78 3.44
C ILE A 23 -7.81 -1.59 4.12
N SER A 24 -8.94 -1.78 3.44
CA SER A 24 -10.06 -2.56 3.95
C SER A 24 -9.68 -4.04 4.13
N ALA A 25 -8.96 -4.62 3.17
CA ALA A 25 -8.45 -5.99 3.25
C ALA A 25 -7.44 -6.17 4.40
N ILE A 26 -6.50 -5.21 4.56
CA ILE A 26 -5.52 -5.21 5.66
C ILE A 26 -6.22 -5.15 7.01
N LYS A 27 -7.24 -4.30 7.16
CA LYS A 27 -8.03 -4.21 8.39
C LYS A 27 -8.71 -5.54 8.72
N LEU A 28 -9.21 -6.26 7.72
CA LEU A 28 -9.92 -7.53 7.90
C LEU A 28 -8.97 -8.71 8.17
N GLN A 29 -7.81 -8.76 7.50
CA GLN A 29 -6.98 -9.96 7.46
C GLN A 29 -5.69 -9.88 8.28
N ILE A 30 -5.16 -8.68 8.54
CA ILE A 30 -3.83 -8.48 9.15
C ILE A 30 -3.94 -7.90 10.55
N GLY A 31 -4.83 -6.93 10.76
CA GLY A 31 -5.10 -6.34 12.06
C GLY A 31 -5.55 -4.88 12.00
N ASP A 32 -5.68 -4.26 13.17
CA ASP A 32 -6.26 -2.93 13.30
C ASP A 32 -5.39 -1.87 12.62
N VAL A 33 -5.98 -1.13 11.67
CA VAL A 33 -5.35 0.04 11.06
C VAL A 33 -5.35 1.18 12.06
N LEU A 34 -4.15 1.62 12.45
CA LEU A 34 -3.94 2.66 13.45
C LEU A 34 -3.86 4.05 12.82
N LYS A 35 -3.23 4.13 11.64
CA LYS A 35 -3.03 5.39 10.92
C LYS A 35 -2.81 5.15 9.44
N ILE A 36 -3.26 6.11 8.63
CA ILE A 36 -3.05 6.15 7.18
C ILE A 36 -2.40 7.51 6.87
N SER A 37 -1.37 7.52 6.02
CA SER A 37 -0.79 8.78 5.54
C SER A 37 -1.74 9.48 4.58
N THR A 38 -1.44 10.74 4.24
CA THR A 38 -1.98 11.31 3.02
C THR A 38 -1.50 10.51 1.81
N PHE A 39 -2.34 10.45 0.77
CA PHE A 39 -1.92 9.93 -0.52
C PHE A 39 -1.32 11.05 -1.37
N TYR A 40 -0.30 10.73 -2.15
CA TYR A 40 0.36 11.68 -3.05
C TYR A 40 0.71 11.02 -4.37
N ASP A 41 0.58 11.78 -5.46
CA ASP A 41 1.04 11.37 -6.76
C ASP A 41 2.58 11.45 -6.83
N PHE A 42 3.19 10.45 -7.44
CA PHE A 42 4.63 10.38 -7.65
C PHE A 42 4.94 9.79 -9.03
N PRO A 43 5.87 10.40 -9.79
CA PRO A 43 6.27 9.87 -11.09
C PRO A 43 6.73 8.42 -11.00
N ALA A 44 6.34 7.60 -11.97
CA ALA A 44 6.85 6.24 -12.04
C ALA A 44 8.38 6.26 -12.21
N VAL A 45 9.13 5.81 -11.20
CA VAL A 45 10.60 5.93 -11.15
C VAL A 45 11.27 5.34 -12.39
N LEU A 46 10.76 4.21 -12.86
CA LEU A 46 11.33 3.52 -14.02
C LEU A 46 11.13 4.27 -15.34
N ASN A 47 10.25 5.28 -15.43
CA ASN A 47 10.18 6.15 -16.61
C ASN A 47 11.50 6.90 -16.86
N GLN A 48 12.30 7.10 -15.82
CA GLN A 48 13.61 7.76 -15.95
C GLN A 48 14.67 6.83 -16.55
N LEU A 49 14.53 5.51 -16.38
CA LEU A 49 15.52 4.51 -16.82
C LEU A 49 15.11 3.80 -18.11
N ASN A 50 13.82 3.55 -18.30
CA ASN A 50 13.25 2.96 -19.50
C ASN A 50 11.93 3.68 -19.81
N PRO A 51 11.97 4.74 -20.62
CA PRO A 51 10.79 5.54 -20.93
C PRO A 51 9.74 4.68 -21.64
N GLY A 52 8.67 4.36 -20.93
CA GLY A 52 7.48 3.69 -21.44
C GLY A 52 6.23 4.39 -20.92
N PRO A 53 5.05 4.18 -21.53
CA PRO A 53 3.82 4.84 -21.10
C PRO A 53 3.24 4.17 -19.85
N GLN A 54 3.92 4.30 -18.70
CA GLN A 54 3.33 3.95 -17.40
C GLN A 54 2.86 5.21 -16.67
N PRO A 55 1.63 5.21 -16.14
CA PRO A 55 1.11 6.34 -15.37
C PRO A 55 1.85 6.53 -14.05
N ASP A 56 1.68 7.72 -13.49
CA ASP A 56 2.16 8.05 -12.15
C ASP A 56 1.46 7.21 -11.07
N TYR A 57 2.20 6.92 -10.00
CA TYR A 57 1.70 6.20 -8.86
C TYR A 57 1.01 7.14 -7.88
N LEU A 58 -0.15 6.72 -7.37
CA LEU A 58 -0.67 7.23 -6.11
C LEU A 58 -0.07 6.40 -4.99
N ASN A 59 0.72 7.02 -4.12
CA ASN A 59 1.43 6.35 -3.03
C ASN A 59 0.96 6.80 -1.66
N GLY A 60 1.14 5.92 -0.68
CA GLY A 60 0.91 6.20 0.74
C GLY A 60 1.54 5.14 1.63
N ALA A 61 1.31 5.25 2.92
CA ALA A 61 1.68 4.23 3.89
C ALA A 61 0.59 4.11 4.95
N LEU A 62 0.51 2.94 5.58
CA LEU A 62 -0.32 2.73 6.75
C LEU A 62 0.47 2.11 7.89
N ALA A 63 0.01 2.37 9.11
CA ALA A 63 0.44 1.66 10.31
C ALA A 63 -0.71 0.76 10.76
N CYS A 64 -0.45 -0.51 11.02
CA CYS A 64 -1.40 -1.43 11.62
C CYS A 64 -0.78 -2.18 12.80
N SER A 65 -1.64 -2.66 13.70
CA SER A 65 -1.24 -3.54 14.79
C SER A 65 -1.54 -4.98 14.42
N SER A 66 -0.50 -5.81 14.29
CA SER A 66 -0.66 -7.21 13.91
C SER A 66 -0.10 -8.17 14.96
N ARG A 67 -0.65 -9.39 14.96
CA ARG A 67 -0.14 -10.55 15.72
C ARG A 67 0.58 -11.56 14.82
N LEU A 68 0.54 -11.36 13.51
CA LEU A 68 1.17 -12.25 12.54
C LEU A 68 2.70 -12.16 12.63
N SER A 69 3.37 -13.28 12.38
CA SER A 69 4.81 -13.25 12.11
C SER A 69 5.07 -12.53 10.76
N PRO A 70 6.30 -12.05 10.49
CA PRO A 70 6.58 -11.38 9.22
C PRO A 70 6.24 -12.21 7.98
N LEU A 71 6.49 -13.53 8.00
CA LEU A 71 6.19 -14.42 6.88
C LEU A 71 4.69 -14.70 6.74
N ASP A 72 3.97 -14.86 7.86
CA ASP A 72 2.52 -15.02 7.82
C ASP A 72 1.82 -13.76 7.29
N LEU A 73 2.34 -12.58 7.66
CA LEU A 73 1.84 -11.30 7.17
C LEU A 73 2.08 -11.15 5.66
N LEU A 74 3.26 -11.55 5.17
CA LEU A 74 3.58 -11.55 3.74
C LEU A 74 2.61 -12.46 2.95
N GLY A 75 2.19 -13.59 3.52
CA GLY A 75 1.20 -14.48 2.90
C GLY A 75 -0.23 -13.93 2.86
N LYS A 76 -0.48 -12.73 3.42
CA LYS A 76 -1.80 -12.08 3.46
C LYS A 76 -1.89 -10.80 2.62
N ILE A 77 -0.78 -10.31 2.08
CA ILE A 77 -0.71 -9.08 1.26
C ILE A 77 -0.62 -9.39 -0.23
#